data_AF-A0A7J4EDH1-F1
#
_entry.id   AF-A0A7J4EDH1-F1
#
_cell.length_a   1.000
_cell.length_b   1.000
_cell.length_c   1.000
_cell.angle_alpha   90.00
_cell.angle_beta   90.00
_cell.angle_gamma   90.00
#
_symmetry.space_group_name_H-M   'P 1'
#
loop_
_entity.id
_entity.type
_entity.pdbx_description
1 polymer ?
#
loop_
_entity_poly.entity_id
_entity_poly.type
_entity_poly.pdbx_seq_one_letter_code
_entity_poly.pdbx_strand_id
1 'polypeptide(L)'
;AGWQTTVREAAKTFLRDIVATCNFDEIFILTDGAELKEEKRTIHRIEEAVKEKLAKAAVNWGVKITTIDIENIEMPPEAVDQMIQWWASDWRKQLAIREAEKDKITAGIKAKTDLMKAEAEREIMLRKVLAELNVARMRAQTERAIAIEKGRGEAEAKSERFRQIITALRESKVVDKETIETVAREMSKALAYEEIFRYLLNIGFGVGRPIRLWWGKEQPPPSESSKETEGTEQGNL
;
A
#
# COMPACT_ATOMS: atom_id res chain seq x y z
N ALA A 1 -19.56 67.47 45.54
CA ALA A 1 -20.09 66.56 44.51
C ALA A 1 -21.08 65.61 45.20
N GLY A 2 -22.30 65.48 44.68
CA GLY A 2 -23.30 64.57 45.26
C GLY A 2 -22.97 63.11 44.94
N TRP A 3 -23.55 62.17 45.68
CA TRP A 3 -23.37 60.73 45.42
C TRP A 3 -23.71 60.34 43.97
N GLN A 4 -24.63 61.06 43.32
CA GLN A 4 -25.04 60.84 41.93
C GLN A 4 -23.89 61.00 40.93
N THR A 5 -23.05 62.03 41.10
CA THR A 5 -21.90 62.25 40.21
C THR A 5 -20.85 61.17 40.40
N THR A 6 -20.62 60.73 41.64
CA THR A 6 -19.66 59.66 41.94
C THR A 6 -20.12 58.32 41.39
N VAL A 7 -21.41 57.99 41.53
CA VAL A 7 -22.01 56.78 40.95
C VAL A 7 -21.88 56.78 39.43
N ARG A 8 -22.14 57.91 38.77
CA ARG A 8 -22.05 58.03 37.31
C ARG A 8 -20.63 57.78 36.79
N GLU A 9 -19.64 58.42 37.39
CA GLU A 9 -18.23 58.25 36.99
C GLU A 9 -17.74 56.81 37.25
N ALA A 10 -18.14 56.22 38.38
CA ALA A 10 -17.82 54.84 38.69
C ALA A 10 -18.49 53.86 37.72
N ALA A 11 -19.77 54.06 37.39
CA ALA A 11 -20.51 53.25 36.41
C ALA A 11 -19.84 53.30 35.05
N LYS A 12 -19.46 54.50 34.57
CA LYS A 12 -18.72 54.68 33.32
C LYS A 12 -17.37 53.94 33.33
N THR A 13 -16.63 54.04 34.44
CA THR A 13 -15.34 53.37 34.59
C THR A 13 -15.49 51.85 34.57
N PHE A 14 -16.43 51.31 35.35
CA PHE A 14 -16.66 49.86 35.39
C PHE A 14 -17.20 49.31 34.08
N LEU A 15 -18.09 50.03 33.40
CA LEU A 15 -18.57 49.64 32.08
C LEU A 15 -17.41 49.57 31.09
N ARG A 16 -16.57 50.61 31.02
CA ARG A 16 -15.39 50.63 30.15
C ARG A 16 -14.47 49.45 30.43
N ASP A 17 -14.17 49.19 31.69
CA ASP A 17 -13.24 48.13 32.07
C ASP A 17 -13.81 46.73 31.78
N ILE A 18 -15.12 46.53 31.89
CA ILE A 18 -15.78 45.26 31.54
C ILE A 18 -15.84 45.08 30.02
N VAL A 19 -16.27 46.10 29.29
CA VAL A 19 -16.35 46.06 27.82
C VAL A 19 -14.97 45.80 27.21
N ALA A 20 -13.90 46.35 27.79
CA ALA A 20 -12.53 46.10 27.35
C ALA A 20 -12.08 44.62 27.47
N THR A 21 -12.80 43.79 28.24
CA THR A 21 -12.53 42.35 28.35
C THR A 21 -13.33 41.51 27.36
N CYS A 22 -14.30 42.10 26.67
CA CYS A 22 -15.13 41.41 25.68
C CYS A 22 -14.62 41.65 24.26
N ASN A 23 -14.69 40.62 23.41
CA ASN A 23 -14.41 40.76 22.00
C ASN A 23 -15.61 41.33 21.24
N PHE A 24 -15.37 42.03 20.13
CA PHE A 24 -16.44 42.56 19.29
C PHE A 24 -17.36 41.48 18.75
N ASP A 25 -16.81 40.31 18.37
CA ASP A 25 -17.56 39.16 17.87
C ASP A 25 -18.49 38.52 18.91
N GLU A 26 -18.28 38.79 20.20
CA GLU A 26 -19.17 38.33 21.27
C GLU A 26 -20.33 39.30 21.50
N ILE A 27 -20.15 40.58 21.14
CA ILE A 27 -21.16 41.63 21.31
C ILE A 27 -22.02 41.73 20.06
N PHE A 28 -21.42 41.56 18.87
CA PHE A 28 -22.06 41.69 17.58
C PHE A 28 -21.96 40.39 16.79
N ILE A 29 -23.10 39.92 16.32
CA ILE A 29 -23.21 38.77 15.42
C ILE A 29 -23.58 39.26 14.02
N LEU A 30 -22.93 38.69 13.01
CA LEU A 30 -23.32 38.88 11.61
C LEU A 30 -24.50 37.97 11.29
N THR A 31 -25.62 38.55 10.85
CA THR A 31 -26.77 37.78 10.35
C THR A 31 -26.67 37.58 8.84
N ASP A 32 -27.40 36.60 8.28
CA ASP A 32 -27.36 36.18 6.86
C ASP A 32 -27.53 37.31 5.80
N GLY A 33 -27.91 38.52 6.21
CA GLY A 33 -28.03 39.72 5.38
C GLY A 33 -26.94 40.78 5.56
N ALA A 34 -25.81 40.45 6.19
CA ALA A 34 -24.71 41.38 6.54
C ALA A 34 -25.08 42.48 7.55
N GLU A 35 -26.23 42.35 8.21
CA GLU A 35 -26.62 43.21 9.33
C GLU A 35 -25.95 42.73 10.62
N LEU A 36 -25.31 43.67 11.30
CA LEU A 36 -24.81 43.48 12.66
C LEU A 36 -25.99 43.52 13.63
N LYS A 37 -26.15 42.45 14.41
CA LYS A 37 -27.12 42.40 15.50
C LYS A 37 -26.39 42.26 16.82
N GLU A 38 -26.91 42.97 17.81
CA GLU A 38 -26.48 42.86 19.19
C GLU A 38 -26.82 41.49 19.77
N GLU A 39 -25.82 40.82 20.35
CA GLU A 39 -26.03 39.58 21.08
C GLU A 39 -26.54 39.90 22.50
N LYS A 40 -27.87 39.80 22.65
CA LYS A 40 -28.56 40.08 23.93
C LYS A 40 -28.00 39.30 25.13
N ARG A 41 -27.48 38.09 24.91
CA ARG A 41 -26.88 37.27 25.98
C ARG A 41 -25.60 37.90 26.53
N THR A 42 -24.74 38.38 25.65
CA THR A 42 -23.48 39.02 26.03
C THR A 42 -23.74 40.37 26.68
N ILE A 43 -24.72 41.14 26.17
CA ILE A 43 -25.17 42.39 26.79
C ILE A 43 -25.64 42.15 28.22
N HIS A 44 -26.50 41.16 28.43
CA HIS A 44 -26.99 40.82 29.76
C HIS A 44 -25.85 40.43 30.72
N ARG A 45 -24.87 39.67 30.23
CA ARG A 45 -23.66 39.34 31.00
C ARG A 45 -22.88 40.59 31.41
N ILE A 46 -22.78 41.58 30.52
CA ILE A 46 -22.12 42.87 30.82
C ILE A 46 -22.92 43.63 31.88
N GLU A 47 -24.24 43.72 31.74
CA GLU A 47 -25.12 44.38 32.71
C GLU A 47 -24.98 43.80 34.12
N GLU A 48 -25.01 42.47 34.23
CA GLU A 48 -24.83 41.77 35.51
C GLU A 48 -23.45 42.05 36.11
N ALA A 49 -22.39 41.98 35.30
CA ALA A 49 -21.03 42.25 35.77
C ALA A 49 -20.84 43.70 36.23
N VAL A 50 -21.40 44.68 35.51
CA VAL A 50 -21.36 46.09 35.90
C VAL A 50 -22.16 46.28 37.19
N LYS A 51 -23.35 45.67 37.28
CA LYS A 51 -24.20 45.75 38.47
C LYS A 51 -23.50 45.19 39.69
N GLU A 52 -22.81 44.07 39.58
CA GLU A 52 -22.09 43.47 40.71
C GLU A 52 -20.97 44.39 41.22
N LYS A 53 -20.14 44.93 40.31
CA LYS A 53 -19.05 45.85 40.67
C LYS A 53 -19.59 47.17 41.26
N LEU A 54 -20.64 47.71 40.65
CA LEU A 54 -21.23 48.97 41.08
C LEU A 54 -21.98 48.81 42.42
N ALA A 55 -22.65 47.68 42.65
CA ALA A 55 -23.29 47.37 43.93
C ALA A 55 -22.28 47.30 45.08
N LYS A 56 -21.10 46.70 44.85
CA LYS A 56 -20.00 46.67 45.83
C LYS A 56 -19.51 48.08 46.19
N ALA A 57 -19.35 48.96 45.19
CA ALA A 57 -18.91 50.33 45.41
C ALA A 57 -20.00 51.22 46.06
N ALA A 58 -21.27 50.98 45.73
CA ALA A 58 -22.39 51.82 46.17
C ALA A 58 -22.72 51.72 47.67
N VAL A 59 -22.26 50.66 48.35
CA VAL A 59 -22.32 50.54 49.81
C VAL A 59 -21.63 51.73 50.48
N ASN A 60 -20.49 52.18 49.94
CA ASN A 60 -19.73 53.31 50.47
C ASN A 60 -20.43 54.67 50.28
N TRP A 61 -21.43 54.72 49.40
CA TRP A 61 -22.20 55.94 49.11
C TRP A 61 -23.60 55.91 49.72
N GLY A 62 -23.97 54.82 50.41
CA GLY A 62 -25.31 54.65 51.00
C GLY A 62 -26.43 54.47 49.96
N VAL A 63 -26.10 53.98 48.76
CA VAL A 63 -27.05 53.83 47.65
C VAL A 63 -27.21 52.35 47.30
N LYS A 64 -28.43 51.93 46.98
CA LYS A 64 -28.72 50.58 46.46
C LYS A 64 -29.01 50.67 44.97
N ILE A 65 -28.25 49.92 44.16
CA ILE A 65 -28.49 49.79 42.73
C ILE A 65 -29.39 48.58 42.50
N THR A 66 -30.51 48.80 41.82
CA THR A 66 -31.51 47.77 41.51
C THR A 66 -31.23 47.13 40.17
N THR A 67 -31.09 47.94 39.12
CA THR A 67 -31.00 47.51 37.73
C THR A 67 -30.02 48.38 36.96
N ILE A 68 -29.34 47.78 35.99
CA ILE A 68 -28.54 48.43 34.96
C ILE A 68 -29.04 47.84 33.65
N ASP A 69 -29.30 48.71 32.68
CA ASP A 69 -29.84 48.36 31.37
C ASP A 69 -29.03 49.10 30.32
N ILE A 70 -28.57 48.37 29.30
CA ILE A 70 -27.84 48.94 28.15
C ILE A 70 -28.86 49.11 27.02
N GLU A 71 -29.28 50.34 26.80
CA GLU A 71 -30.37 50.65 25.87
C GLU A 71 -29.96 50.59 24.40
N ASN A 72 -28.74 51.02 24.07
CA ASN A 72 -28.28 51.12 22.68
C ASN A 72 -26.76 50.99 22.60
N ILE A 73 -26.25 50.15 21.69
CA ILE A 73 -24.82 50.01 21.41
C ILE A 73 -24.56 50.41 19.96
N GLU A 74 -24.09 51.63 19.78
CA GLU A 74 -23.73 52.15 18.46
C GLU A 74 -22.25 51.91 18.15
N MET A 75 -22.00 51.26 17.03
CA MET A 75 -20.65 51.16 16.47
C MET A 75 -20.42 52.31 15.48
N PRO A 76 -19.28 53.02 15.55
CA PRO A 76 -18.92 54.00 14.53
C PRO A 76 -18.88 53.35 13.14
N PRO A 77 -19.35 54.03 12.08
CA PRO A 77 -19.44 53.43 10.73
C PRO A 77 -18.08 52.95 10.20
N GLU A 78 -17.00 53.67 10.52
CA GLU A 78 -15.64 53.27 10.14
C GLU A 78 -15.20 51.94 10.76
N ALA A 79 -15.67 51.63 11.98
CA ALA A 79 -15.35 50.38 12.66
C ALA A 79 -16.17 49.22 12.11
N VAL A 80 -17.43 49.48 11.72
CA VAL A 80 -18.29 48.48 11.04
C VAL A 80 -17.64 48.01 9.75
N ASP A 81 -17.18 48.94 8.91
CA ASP A 81 -16.54 48.60 7.63
C ASP A 81 -15.26 47.78 7.83
N GLN A 82 -14.42 48.15 8.80
CA GLN A 82 -13.20 47.41 9.13
C GLN A 82 -13.51 46.00 9.64
N MET A 83 -14.52 45.85 10.49
CA MET A 83 -14.93 44.56 11.04
C MET A 83 -15.46 43.64 9.93
N ILE A 84 -16.30 44.15 9.04
CA ILE A 84 -16.80 43.41 7.87
C ILE A 84 -15.64 42.98 6.96
N GLN A 85 -14.66 43.86 6.72
CA GLN A 85 -13.48 43.51 5.93
C GLN A 85 -12.62 42.44 6.60
N TRP A 86 -12.46 42.53 7.92
CA TRP A 86 -11.72 41.54 8.70
C TRP A 86 -12.39 40.16 8.66
N TRP A 87 -13.70 40.09 8.89
CA TRP A 87 -14.47 38.85 8.75
C TRP A 87 -14.44 38.30 7.33
N ALA A 88 -14.57 39.15 6.31
CA ALA A 88 -14.48 38.72 4.92
C ALA A 88 -13.09 38.13 4.60
N SER A 89 -12.02 38.72 5.16
CA SER A 89 -10.66 38.21 5.01
C SER A 89 -10.48 36.86 5.70
N ASP A 90 -10.96 36.72 6.93
CA ASP A 90 -10.89 35.46 7.67
C ASP A 90 -11.70 34.36 6.98
N TRP A 91 -12.92 34.67 6.55
CA TRP A 91 -13.76 33.76 5.78
C TRP A 91 -13.08 33.29 4.49
N ARG A 92 -12.44 34.20 3.74
CA ARG A 92 -11.68 33.83 2.54
C ARG A 92 -10.52 32.90 2.85
N LYS A 93 -9.79 33.12 3.95
CA LYS A 93 -8.70 32.21 4.39
C LYS A 93 -9.25 30.83 4.73
N GLN A 94 -10.33 30.77 5.51
CA GLN A 94 -10.98 29.51 5.87
C GLN A 94 -11.50 28.77 4.64
N LEU A 95 -12.06 29.50 3.66
CA LEU A 95 -12.53 28.92 2.42
C LEU A 95 -11.36 28.34 1.59
N ALA A 96 -10.26 29.07 1.47
CA ALA A 96 -9.07 28.60 0.76
C ALA A 96 -8.44 27.35 1.42
N ILE A 97 -8.38 27.30 2.75
CA ILE A 97 -7.93 26.12 3.49
C ILE A 97 -8.84 24.92 3.19
N ARG A 98 -10.16 25.11 3.31
CA ARG A 98 -11.15 24.07 3.06
C ARG A 98 -11.10 23.56 1.61
N GLU A 99 -10.84 24.44 0.64
CA GLU A 99 -10.69 24.06 -0.76
C GLU A 99 -9.41 23.26 -1.00
N ALA A 100 -8.28 23.71 -0.44
CA ALA A 100 -7.02 22.96 -0.49
C ALA A 100 -7.13 21.56 0.16
N GLU A 101 -7.91 21.42 1.25
CA GLU A 101 -8.19 20.13 1.86
C GLU A 101 -9.02 19.21 0.96
N LYS A 102 -10.04 19.75 0.29
CA LYS A 102 -10.83 19.00 -0.71
C LYS A 102 -9.94 18.52 -1.85
N ASP A 103 -9.04 19.36 -2.35
CA ASP A 103 -8.11 18.99 -3.42
C ASP A 103 -7.16 17.87 -2.98
N LYS A 104 -6.63 17.93 -1.76
CA LYS A 104 -5.80 16.83 -1.21
C LYS A 104 -6.57 15.52 -1.13
N ILE A 105 -7.82 15.54 -0.65
CA ILE A 105 -8.65 14.35 -0.54
C ILE A 105 -8.95 13.77 -1.93
N THR A 106 -9.36 14.61 -2.88
CA THR A 106 -9.68 14.16 -4.24
C THR A 106 -8.45 13.61 -4.97
N ALA A 107 -7.28 14.24 -4.82
CA ALA A 107 -6.02 13.73 -5.35
C ALA A 107 -5.64 12.38 -4.74
N GLY A 108 -5.79 12.23 -3.41
CA GLY A 108 -5.53 10.96 -2.72
C GLY A 108 -6.47 9.84 -3.18
N ILE A 109 -7.76 10.14 -3.39
CA ILE A 109 -8.73 9.18 -3.94
C ILE A 109 -8.32 8.77 -5.36
N LYS A 110 -7.99 9.73 -6.23
CA LYS A 110 -7.55 9.44 -7.61
C LYS A 110 -6.31 8.55 -7.63
N ALA A 111 -5.28 8.90 -6.87
CA ALA A 111 -4.06 8.11 -6.76
C ALA A 111 -4.35 6.66 -6.28
N LYS A 112 -5.24 6.50 -5.30
CA LYS A 112 -5.66 5.17 -4.83
C LYS A 112 -6.41 4.38 -5.90
N THR A 113 -7.31 5.04 -6.65
CA THR A 113 -8.04 4.38 -7.74
C THR A 113 -7.12 3.97 -8.88
N ASP A 114 -6.12 4.77 -9.21
CA ASP A 114 -5.16 4.47 -10.27
C ASP A 114 -4.24 3.30 -9.87
N LEU A 115 -3.81 3.27 -8.60
CA LEU A 115 -3.07 2.14 -8.05
C LEU A 115 -3.88 0.84 -8.10
N MET A 116 -5.15 0.88 -7.68
CA MET A 116 -6.04 -0.30 -7.75
C MET A 116 -6.25 -0.80 -9.18
N LYS A 117 -6.37 0.10 -10.15
CA LYS A 117 -6.48 -0.27 -11.57
C LYS A 117 -5.18 -0.93 -12.06
N ALA A 118 -4.03 -0.34 -11.75
CA ALA A 118 -2.74 -0.90 -12.12
C ALA A 118 -2.50 -2.29 -11.50
N GLU A 119 -2.90 -2.49 -10.23
CA GLU A 119 -2.85 -3.79 -9.57
C GLU A 119 -3.78 -4.81 -10.23
N ALA A 120 -5.01 -4.43 -10.56
CA ALA A 120 -5.95 -5.30 -11.26
C ALA A 120 -5.44 -5.71 -12.65
N GLU A 121 -4.87 -4.79 -13.43
CA GLU A 121 -4.26 -5.09 -14.72
C GLU A 121 -3.08 -6.05 -14.59
N ARG A 122 -2.23 -5.84 -13.58
CA ARG A 122 -1.10 -6.73 -13.28
C ARG A 122 -1.57 -8.14 -12.92
N GLU A 123 -2.63 -8.27 -12.12
CA GLU A 123 -3.18 -9.56 -11.75
C GLU A 123 -3.79 -10.29 -12.96
N ILE A 124 -4.52 -9.57 -13.83
CA ILE A 124 -5.05 -10.12 -15.07
C ILE A 124 -3.92 -10.62 -15.97
N MET A 125 -2.84 -9.84 -16.12
CA MET A 125 -1.67 -10.23 -16.90
C MET A 125 -1.02 -11.50 -16.33
N LEU A 126 -0.79 -11.55 -15.01
CA LEU A 126 -0.22 -12.72 -14.35
C LEU A 126 -1.08 -13.97 -14.53
N ARG A 127 -2.41 -13.85 -14.39
CA ARG A 127 -3.33 -14.96 -14.62
C ARG A 127 -3.27 -15.47 -16.07
N LYS A 128 -3.17 -14.59 -17.06
CA LYS A 128 -2.99 -14.97 -18.47
C LYS A 128 -1.68 -15.73 -18.69
N VAL A 129 -0.57 -15.19 -18.19
CA VAL A 129 0.76 -15.83 -18.29
C VAL A 129 0.76 -17.21 -17.63
N LEU A 130 0.16 -17.33 -16.43
CA LEU A 130 0.06 -18.62 -15.74
C LEU A 130 -0.82 -19.62 -16.51
N ALA A 131 -1.92 -19.17 -17.11
CA ALA A 131 -2.76 -20.01 -17.95
C ALA A 131 -2.01 -20.52 -19.19
N GLU A 132 -1.28 -19.65 -19.88
CA GLU A 132 -0.46 -20.01 -21.04
C GLU A 132 0.66 -21.00 -20.66
N LEU A 133 1.34 -20.75 -19.53
CA LEU A 133 2.38 -21.65 -19.02
C LEU A 133 1.83 -23.03 -18.66
N ASN A 134 0.63 -23.10 -18.07
CA ASN A 134 -0.03 -24.36 -17.78
C ASN A 134 -0.41 -25.10 -19.06
N VAL A 135 -0.97 -24.41 -20.06
CA VAL A 135 -1.28 -25.01 -21.37
C VAL A 135 -0.01 -25.54 -22.05
N ALA A 136 1.08 -24.77 -22.05
CA ALA A 136 2.36 -25.20 -22.60
C ALA A 136 2.93 -26.43 -21.87
N ARG A 137 2.85 -26.45 -20.53
CA ARG A 137 3.27 -27.60 -19.72
C ARG A 137 2.45 -28.84 -20.04
N MET A 138 1.13 -28.71 -20.13
CA MET A 138 0.25 -29.84 -20.46
C MET A 138 0.55 -30.38 -21.86
N ARG A 139 0.74 -29.51 -22.85
CA ARG A 139 1.15 -29.94 -24.22
C ARG A 139 2.46 -30.71 -24.21
N ALA A 140 3.49 -30.18 -23.54
CA ALA A 140 4.77 -30.86 -23.40
C ALA A 140 4.65 -32.22 -22.69
N GLN A 141 3.79 -32.33 -21.67
CA GLN A 141 3.51 -33.62 -21.01
C GLN A 141 2.80 -34.59 -21.93
N THR A 142 1.80 -34.14 -22.70
CA THR A 142 1.10 -35.00 -23.65
C THR A 142 2.00 -35.47 -24.78
N GLU A 143 2.86 -34.61 -25.33
CA GLU A 143 3.83 -34.99 -26.36
C GLU A 143 4.84 -36.02 -25.84
N ARG A 144 5.30 -35.84 -24.59
CA ARG A 144 6.15 -36.84 -23.92
C ARG A 144 5.44 -38.17 -23.74
N ALA A 145 4.19 -38.16 -23.28
CA ALA A 145 3.40 -39.39 -23.11
C ALA A 145 3.20 -40.11 -24.45
N ILE A 146 2.87 -39.37 -25.51
CA ILE A 146 2.74 -39.91 -26.87
C ILE A 146 4.06 -40.51 -27.36
N ALA A 147 5.19 -39.83 -27.13
CA ALA A 147 6.50 -40.33 -27.53
C ALA A 147 6.88 -41.62 -26.78
N ILE A 148 6.58 -41.71 -25.49
CA ILE A 148 6.81 -42.90 -24.67
C ILE A 148 5.95 -44.07 -25.17
N GLU A 149 4.65 -43.85 -25.38
CA GLU A 149 3.74 -44.89 -25.87
C GLU A 149 4.11 -45.37 -27.28
N LYS A 150 4.49 -44.44 -28.17
CA LYS A 150 4.99 -44.81 -29.51
C LYS A 150 6.27 -45.65 -29.42
N GLY A 151 7.22 -45.24 -28.58
CA GLY A 151 8.44 -46.00 -28.33
C GLY A 151 8.16 -47.39 -27.76
N ARG A 152 7.17 -47.52 -26.87
CA ARG A 152 6.72 -48.81 -26.32
C ARG A 152 6.13 -49.70 -27.41
N GLY A 153 5.23 -49.17 -28.25
CA GLY A 153 4.65 -49.94 -29.35
C GLY A 153 5.71 -50.44 -30.36
N GLU A 154 6.71 -49.62 -30.68
CA GLU A 154 7.82 -50.02 -31.54
C GLU A 154 8.70 -51.11 -30.90
N ALA A 155 8.97 -51.03 -29.59
CA ALA A 155 9.72 -52.04 -28.85
C ALA A 155 8.95 -53.37 -28.77
N GLU A 156 7.65 -53.34 -28.50
CA GLU A 156 6.78 -54.52 -28.47
C GLU A 156 6.71 -55.17 -29.86
N ALA A 157 6.56 -54.38 -30.93
CA ALA A 157 6.55 -54.89 -32.31
C ALA A 157 7.89 -55.53 -32.70
N LYS A 158 9.03 -54.94 -32.29
CA LYS A 158 10.36 -55.53 -32.51
C LYS A 158 10.53 -56.84 -31.72
N SER A 159 10.11 -56.86 -30.46
CA SER A 159 10.14 -58.06 -29.62
C SER A 159 9.32 -59.20 -30.24
N GLU A 160 8.14 -58.89 -30.76
CA GLU A 160 7.27 -59.91 -31.37
C GLU A 160 7.84 -60.46 -32.68
N ARG A 161 8.34 -59.59 -33.56
CA ARG A 161 9.08 -60.02 -34.76
C ARG A 161 10.27 -60.90 -34.40
N PHE A 162 10.99 -60.55 -33.34
CA PHE A 162 12.14 -61.31 -32.89
C PHE A 162 11.76 -62.70 -32.36
N ARG A 163 10.66 -62.80 -31.58
CA ARG A 163 10.11 -64.10 -31.18
C ARG A 163 9.75 -64.97 -32.38
N GLN A 164 9.10 -64.39 -33.40
CA GLN A 164 8.76 -65.10 -34.63
C GLN A 164 10.01 -65.64 -35.34
N ILE A 165 11.09 -64.85 -35.42
CA ILE A 165 12.38 -65.29 -35.99
C ILE A 165 12.99 -66.45 -35.18
N ILE A 166 13.00 -66.37 -33.85
CA ILE A 166 13.50 -67.47 -33.00
C ILE A 166 12.69 -68.74 -33.21
N THR A 167 11.36 -68.64 -33.25
CA THR A 167 10.48 -69.80 -33.49
C THR A 167 10.73 -70.41 -34.86
N ALA A 168 10.83 -69.60 -35.92
CA ALA A 168 11.13 -70.08 -37.26
C ALA A 168 12.53 -70.74 -37.35
N LEU A 169 13.54 -70.19 -36.67
CA LEU A 169 14.87 -70.79 -36.59
C LEU A 169 14.85 -72.14 -35.85
N ARG A 170 14.10 -72.25 -34.75
CA ARG A 170 13.92 -73.49 -33.99
C ARG A 170 13.20 -74.57 -34.82
N GLU A 171 12.20 -74.20 -35.61
CA GLU A 171 11.45 -75.12 -36.48
C GLU A 171 12.28 -75.61 -37.67
N SER A 172 13.18 -74.76 -38.19
CA SER A 172 14.04 -75.11 -39.34
C SER A 172 15.10 -76.17 -39.05
N LYS A 173 15.39 -76.51 -37.77
CA LYS A 173 16.44 -77.45 -37.33
C LYS A 173 17.86 -77.18 -37.87
N VAL A 174 18.12 -75.99 -38.45
CA VAL A 174 19.42 -75.64 -39.04
C VAL A 174 20.44 -75.16 -37.99
N VAL A 175 19.99 -74.78 -36.80
CA VAL A 175 20.84 -74.21 -35.74
C VAL A 175 20.72 -75.03 -34.46
N ASP A 176 21.86 -75.30 -33.81
CA ASP A 176 21.93 -76.10 -32.59
C ASP A 176 21.24 -75.40 -31.41
N LYS A 177 20.59 -76.18 -30.53
CA LYS A 177 19.70 -75.67 -29.47
C LYS A 177 20.44 -74.72 -28.51
N GLU A 178 21.71 -75.01 -28.25
CA GLU A 178 22.58 -74.24 -27.36
C GLU A 178 22.90 -72.83 -27.91
N THR A 179 23.04 -72.69 -29.23
CA THR A 179 23.31 -71.40 -29.88
C THR A 179 22.09 -70.49 -29.81
N ILE A 180 20.88 -71.05 -29.97
CA ILE A 180 19.62 -70.30 -29.83
C ILE A 180 19.45 -69.82 -28.38
N GLU A 181 19.79 -70.65 -27.39
CA GLU A 181 19.71 -70.27 -25.97
C GLU A 181 20.76 -69.21 -25.58
N THR A 182 21.95 -69.23 -26.19
CA THR A 182 23.00 -68.24 -25.94
C THR A 182 22.63 -66.89 -26.55
N VAL A 183 22.10 -66.86 -27.78
CA VAL A 183 21.61 -65.64 -28.42
C VAL A 183 20.41 -65.07 -27.64
N ALA A 184 19.48 -65.91 -27.19
CA ALA A 184 18.37 -65.46 -26.35
C ALA A 184 18.86 -64.86 -25.01
N ARG A 185 19.89 -65.45 -24.39
CA ARG A 185 20.45 -65.00 -23.11
C ARG A 185 21.22 -63.67 -23.24
N GLU A 186 22.03 -63.51 -24.27
CA GLU A 186 22.75 -62.25 -24.54
C GLU A 186 21.79 -61.12 -24.94
N MET A 187 20.70 -61.43 -25.63
CA MET A 187 19.68 -60.42 -25.95
C MET A 187 18.76 -60.09 -24.77
N SER A 188 18.48 -61.03 -23.87
CA SER A 188 17.83 -60.69 -22.57
C SER A 188 18.67 -59.71 -21.75
N LYS A 189 20.01 -59.81 -21.79
CA LYS A 189 20.90 -58.82 -21.17
C LYS A 189 20.83 -57.46 -21.90
N ALA A 190 20.78 -57.46 -23.22
CA ALA A 190 20.65 -56.22 -24.01
C ALA A 190 19.31 -55.48 -23.78
N LEU A 191 18.21 -56.22 -23.60
CA LEU A 191 16.90 -55.66 -23.23
C LEU A 191 16.86 -55.18 -21.77
N ALA A 192 17.59 -55.82 -20.86
CA ALA A 192 17.75 -55.33 -19.48
C ALA A 192 18.52 -53.99 -19.42
N TYR A 193 19.41 -53.71 -20.37
CA TYR A 193 20.04 -52.39 -20.51
C TYR A 193 19.05 -51.30 -20.97
N GLU A 194 17.98 -51.63 -21.72
CA GLU A 194 16.88 -50.69 -22.03
C GLU A 194 16.01 -50.39 -20.79
N GLU A 195 15.83 -51.35 -19.88
CA GLU A 195 15.17 -51.10 -18.58
C GLU A 195 16.00 -50.21 -17.66
N ILE A 196 17.33 -50.36 -17.67
CA ILE A 196 18.25 -49.47 -16.95
C ILE A 196 18.25 -48.06 -17.58
N PHE A 197 18.15 -47.95 -18.91
CA PHE A 197 17.96 -46.67 -19.60
C PHE A 197 16.61 -46.01 -19.25
N ARG A 198 15.54 -46.81 -19.11
CA ARG A 198 14.24 -46.36 -18.57
C ARG A 198 14.36 -45.84 -17.14
N TYR A 199 15.11 -46.52 -16.26
CA TYR A 199 15.29 -46.11 -14.85
C TYR A 199 16.13 -44.82 -14.75
N LEU A 200 17.17 -44.68 -15.57
CA LEU A 200 18.01 -43.47 -15.63
C LEU A 200 17.27 -42.26 -16.24
N LEU A 201 16.40 -42.45 -17.23
CA LEU A 201 15.54 -41.39 -17.77
C LEU A 201 14.40 -40.99 -16.81
N ASN A 202 13.96 -41.89 -15.91
CA ASN A 202 12.87 -41.61 -14.97
C ASN A 202 13.35 -40.93 -13.67
N ILE A 203 14.64 -41.07 -13.30
CA ILE A 203 15.20 -40.50 -12.06
C ILE A 203 15.93 -39.17 -12.28
N GLY A 204 16.42 -38.88 -13.48
CA GLY A 204 17.25 -37.71 -13.72
C GLY A 204 16.56 -36.55 -14.41
N PHE A 205 15.53 -35.90 -13.84
CA PHE A 205 15.24 -34.45 -14.10
C PHE A 205 14.29 -33.86 -13.04
N GLY A 206 14.63 -34.07 -11.76
CA GLY A 206 14.30 -33.12 -10.70
C GLY A 206 15.43 -32.08 -10.61
N VAL A 207 15.14 -30.84 -11.00
CA VAL A 207 15.88 -29.60 -10.67
C VAL A 207 17.40 -29.60 -10.96
N GLY A 208 17.78 -29.08 -12.12
CA GLY A 208 18.99 -28.28 -12.33
C GLY A 208 20.37 -28.92 -12.08
N ARG A 209 20.95 -29.55 -13.12
CA ARG A 209 22.37 -29.45 -13.53
C ARG A 209 22.62 -30.32 -14.78
N PRO A 210 23.37 -29.86 -15.80
CA PRO A 210 23.74 -30.72 -16.93
C PRO A 210 24.84 -31.70 -16.52
N ILE A 211 24.59 -33.00 -16.73
CA ILE A 211 25.61 -34.04 -16.59
C ILE A 211 26.55 -33.94 -17.80
N ARG A 212 27.80 -33.52 -17.56
CA ARG A 212 28.91 -33.61 -18.50
C ARG A 212 29.31 -35.09 -18.63
N LEU A 213 29.03 -35.70 -19.78
CA LEU A 213 29.62 -36.99 -20.15
C LEU A 213 31.10 -36.76 -20.51
N TRP A 214 31.99 -37.16 -19.60
CA TRP A 214 33.44 -37.08 -19.74
C TRP A 214 33.95 -38.37 -20.39
N TRP A 215 34.37 -38.30 -21.65
CA TRP A 215 35.24 -39.29 -22.28
C TRP A 215 36.57 -38.60 -22.60
N GLY A 216 37.69 -39.14 -22.11
CA GLY A 216 39.03 -38.83 -22.63
C GLY A 216 40.01 -38.18 -21.66
N LYS A 217 41.01 -38.99 -21.28
CA LYS A 217 42.37 -38.74 -20.79
C LYS A 217 42.77 -37.31 -20.33
N GLU A 218 43.28 -37.28 -19.11
CA GLU A 218 43.92 -36.18 -18.39
C GLU A 218 45.03 -35.45 -19.18
N GLN A 219 44.97 -34.11 -19.15
CA GLN A 219 46.15 -33.27 -18.99
C GLN A 219 45.86 -32.23 -17.89
N PRO A 220 46.75 -32.04 -16.89
CA PRO A 220 46.58 -30.98 -15.91
C PRO A 220 46.99 -29.61 -16.50
N PRO A 221 46.28 -28.51 -16.16
CA PRO A 221 46.65 -27.16 -16.57
C PRO A 221 47.86 -26.63 -15.78
N PRO A 222 48.60 -25.64 -16.33
CA PRO A 222 49.82 -25.12 -15.72
C PRO A 222 49.51 -24.28 -14.46
N SER A 223 50.45 -24.35 -13.51
CA SER A 223 50.47 -23.64 -12.24
C SER A 223 50.52 -22.13 -12.42
N GLU A 224 49.57 -21.41 -11.81
CA GLU A 224 49.74 -20.00 -11.46
C GLU A 224 49.78 -19.85 -9.93
N SER A 225 50.82 -19.14 -9.52
CA SER A 225 51.36 -18.98 -8.19
C SER A 225 50.50 -18.12 -7.28
N SER A 226 50.33 -18.60 -6.05
CA SER A 226 49.99 -17.81 -4.88
C SER A 226 51.03 -16.70 -4.62
N LYS A 227 50.53 -15.49 -4.39
CA LYS A 227 51.10 -14.46 -3.49
C LYS A 227 49.87 -13.82 -2.84
N GLU A 228 49.50 -14.14 -1.59
CA GLU A 228 50.09 -13.62 -0.35
C GLU A 228 50.62 -12.18 -0.46
N THR A 229 49.92 -11.26 0.21
CA THR A 229 50.40 -10.33 1.27
C THR A 229 49.28 -9.30 1.49
N GLU A 230 48.62 -9.30 2.63
CA GLU A 230 48.91 -8.44 3.80
C GLU A 230 48.66 -6.94 3.59
N GLY A 231 47.83 -6.39 4.50
CA GLY A 231 48.08 -5.11 5.15
C GLY A 231 47.59 -3.85 4.45
N THR A 232 46.56 -3.22 5.01
CA THR A 232 46.63 -1.75 5.23
C THR A 232 45.75 -1.34 6.41
N GLU A 233 46.43 -1.05 7.51
CA GLU A 233 45.97 -0.20 8.61
C GLU A 233 45.99 1.29 8.17
N GLN A 234 45.08 2.07 8.77
CA GLN A 234 45.20 3.50 9.11
C GLN A 234 45.21 4.58 8.00
N GLY A 235 44.25 5.52 8.13
CA GLY A 235 44.60 6.89 8.53
C GLY A 235 44.36 8.05 7.55
N ASN A 236 43.37 8.88 7.90
CA ASN A 236 43.24 10.34 7.73
C ASN A 236 43.32 11.00 6.33
N LEU A 237 42.22 11.68 5.98
CA LEU A 237 42.10 13.15 5.93
C LEU A 237 40.63 13.59 5.95
#